data_AF-A0AA35VZA5-F1
#
_entry.id   AF-A0AA35VZA5-F1
#
_cell.length_a   1.000
_cell.length_b   1.000
_cell.length_c   1.000
_cell.angle_alpha   90.00
_cell.angle_beta   90.00
_cell.angle_gamma   90.00
#
_symmetry.space_group_name_H-M   'P 1'
#
loop_
_entity.id
_entity.type
_entity.pdbx_description
1 polymer ?
#
loop_
_entity_poly.entity_id
_entity_poly.type
_entity_poly.pdbx_seq_one_letter_code
_entity_poly.pdbx_strand_id
1 'polypeptide(L)' 'MPNRLIDETSPYLLQHANNPVDWYPWARRRWSGAGRRLSLSC' A
#
# COMPACT_ATOMS: atom_id res chain seq x y z
N MET A 1 3.42 12.00 -18.56
CA MET A 1 2.22 11.97 -17.70
C MET A 1 2.68 11.51 -16.33
N PRO A 2 2.39 12.27 -15.25
CA PRO A 2 2.77 11.84 -13.91
C PRO A 2 1.96 10.59 -13.51
N ASN A 3 2.61 9.63 -12.87
CA ASN A 3 1.98 8.45 -12.28
C ASN A 3 1.46 8.77 -10.87
N ARG A 4 0.90 7.76 -10.20
CA ARG A 4 0.28 7.89 -8.87
C ARG A 4 1.27 8.25 -7.74
N LEU A 5 2.58 8.18 -7.98
CA LEU A 5 3.58 8.54 -6.97
C LEU A 5 3.71 10.06 -6.75
N ILE A 6 3.03 10.88 -7.56
CA ILE A 6 3.03 12.35 -7.39
C ILE A 6 2.43 12.81 -6.05
N ASP A 7 1.57 12.00 -5.45
CA ASP A 7 0.90 12.30 -4.17
C ASP A 7 1.66 11.75 -2.95
N GLU A 8 2.80 11.10 -3.16
CA GLU A 8 3.60 10.52 -2.08
C GLU A 8 4.49 11.56 -1.39
N THR A 9 4.73 11.42 -0.09
CA THR A 9 5.59 12.35 0.67
C THR A 9 7.06 11.94 0.64
N SER A 10 7.38 10.74 0.16
CA SER A 10 8.75 10.24 0.15
C SER A 10 9.52 10.85 -1.03
N PRO A 11 10.69 11.48 -0.79
CA PRO A 11 11.49 12.08 -1.86
C PRO A 11 11.94 11.04 -2.91
N TYR A 12 12.14 9.80 -2.50
CA TYR A 12 12.46 8.70 -3.41
C TYR A 12 11.29 8.35 -4.35
N LEU A 13 10.05 8.34 -3.83
CA LEU A 13 8.87 8.01 -4.64
C LEU A 13 8.55 9.14 -5.62
N LEU A 14 8.70 10.40 -5.17
CA LEU A 14 8.52 11.57 -6.01
C LEU A 14 9.51 11.63 -7.17
N GLN A 15 10.75 11.14 -6.99
CA GLN A 15 11.73 11.02 -8.07
C GLN A 15 11.23 10.14 -9.22
N HIS A 16 10.34 9.19 -8.94
CA HIS A 16 9.75 8.28 -9.91
C HIS A 16 8.37 8.71 -10.41
N ALA A 17 7.85 9.86 -9.97
CA ALA A 17 6.51 10.35 -10.32
C ALA A 17 6.32 10.60 -11.83
N ASN A 18 7.39 10.88 -12.57
CA ASN A 18 7.33 11.19 -14.00
C ASN A 18 7.70 10.00 -14.91
N ASN A 19 7.94 8.82 -14.35
CA ASN A 19 8.28 7.64 -15.13
C ASN A 19 7.06 7.16 -15.95
N PRO A 20 7.27 6.67 -17.18
CA PRO A 20 6.19 6.17 -18.04
C PRO A 20 5.56 4.87 -17.53
N VAL A 21 6.21 4.21 -16.55
CA VAL A 21 5.70 3.04 -15.86
C VAL A 21 4.77 3.50 -14.73
N ASP A 22 3.56 2.93 -14.69
CA ASP A 22 2.55 3.24 -13.67
C ASP A 22 2.88 2.48 -12.37
N TRP A 23 3.71 3.10 -11.53
CA TRP A 23 4.13 2.56 -10.25
C TRP A 23 3.03 2.71 -9.19
N TYR A 24 2.88 1.66 -8.38
CA TYR A 24 1.98 1.67 -7.22
C TYR A 24 2.81 1.71 -5.93
N PRO A 25 2.48 2.60 -4.98
CA PRO A 25 3.11 2.57 -3.66
C PRO A 25 2.72 1.27 -2.96
N TRP A 26 3.62 0.77 -2.10
CA TRP A 26 3.35 -0.41 -1.30
C TRP A 26 2.34 -0.06 -0.21
N ALA A 27 1.06 -0.07 -0.56
CA ALA A 27 -0.01 0.18 0.39
C ALA A 27 0.03 -0.92 1.47
N ARG A 28 0.25 -0.52 2.73
CA ARG A 28 0.09 -1.44 3.87
C ARG A 28 -1.37 -1.85 3.92
N ARG A 29 -1.68 -3.02 3.36
CA ARG A 29 -2.97 -3.68 3.56
C ARG A 29 -3.13 -3.90 5.06
N ARG A 30 -4.02 -3.13 5.68
CA ARG A 30 -4.31 -3.25 7.11
C ARG A 30 -5.08 -4.55 7.28
N TRP A 31 -4.39 -5.60 7.70
CA TRP A 31 -5.04 -6.85 8.05
C TRP A 31 -5.82 -6.61 9.35
N SER A 32 -7.12 -6.34 9.22
CA SER A 32 -8.05 -6.36 10.34
C SER A 32 -8.29 -7.82 10.71
N GLY A 33 -7.42 -8.36 11.56
CA GLY A 33 -7.59 -9.70 12.12
C GLY A 33 -8.87 -9.73 12.96
N ALA A 34 -10.00 -10.05 12.34
CA ALA A 34 -11.20 -10.42 13.07
C ALA A 34 -10.94 -11.80 13.69
N GLY A 35 -10.44 -11.79 14.93
CA GLY A 35 -10.19 -12.99 15.71
C GLY A 35 -11.50 -13.74 15.93
N ARG A 36 -11.76 -14.75 15.10
CA ARG A 36 -12.77 -15.75 15.40
C ARG A 36 -12.28 -16.50 16.63
N ARG A 37 -12.90 -16.23 17.78
CA ARG A 37 -12.82 -17.09 18.95
C ARG A 37 -13.49 -18.42 18.56
N LEU A 38 -12.68 -19.38 18.11
CA LEU A 38 -13.13 -20.75 18.01
C LEU A 38 -13.25 -21.26 19.45
N SER A 39 -14.47 -21.32 19.98
CA SER A 39 -14.74 -22.16 21.16
C SER A 39 -14.53 -23.60 20.72
N LEU A 40 -13.34 -24.13 20.99
CA LEU A 40 -13.08 -25.55 20.97
C LEU A 40 -13.70 -26.12 22.25
N SER A 41 -14.91 -26.65 22.15
CA SER A 41 -15.42 -27.59 23.14
C SER A 41 -14.72 -28.93 22.90
N CYS A 42 -14.23 -29.50 24.00
CA CYS A 42 -13.41 -30.71 24.07
C CYS A 42 -14.06 -31.93 23.42
#